data_AF-A0A1I4UVV6-F1
#
_entry.id   AF-A0A1I4UVV6-F1
#
_cell.length_a   1.000
_cell.length_b   1.000
_cell.length_c   1.000
_cell.angle_alpha   90.00
_cell.angle_beta   90.00
_cell.angle_gamma   90.00
#
_symmetry.space_group_name_H-M   'P 1'
#
loop_
_entity.id
_entity.type
_entity.pdbx_description
1 polymer ?
#
loop_
_entity_poly.entity_id
_entity_poly.type
_entity_poly.pdbx_seq_one_letter_code
_entity_poly.pdbx_strand_id
1 'polypeptide(L)' 'MLGPYEPIRDFRVEVIDNAGVPVELIQNGLSDEEIWGRARSGRQALYEEPGRSS' A
#
# COMPACT_ATOMS: atom_id res chain seq x y z
N MET A 1 -13.25 -13.26 -1.95
CA MET A 1 -12.55 -12.07 -1.42
C MET A 1 -11.11 -12.15 -1.85
N LEU A 2 -10.49 -11.03 -2.23
CA LEU A 2 -9.05 -11.00 -2.49
C LEU A 2 -8.32 -11.33 -1.17
N GLY A 3 -7.34 -12.23 -1.22
CA GLY A 3 -6.48 -12.48 -0.06
C GLY A 3 -5.53 -11.30 0.20
N PRO A 4 -4.80 -11.28 1.34
CA PRO A 4 -3.84 -10.22 1.62
C PRO A 4 -2.81 -10.08 0.50
N TYR A 5 -2.50 -8.85 0.10
CA TYR A 5 -1.50 -8.54 -0.94
C TYR A 5 -0.59 -7.39 -0.53
N GLU A 6 0.53 -7.25 -1.22
CA GLU A 6 1.58 -6.27 -0.91
C GLU A 6 1.88 -5.45 -2.18
N PRO A 7 1.09 -4.39 -2.45
CA PRO A 7 1.26 -3.60 -3.67
C PRO A 7 2.57 -2.81 -3.66
N ILE A 8 3.07 -2.50 -2.46
CA ILE A 8 4.35 -1.84 -2.22
C ILE A 8 5.08 -2.64 -1.16
N ARG A 9 6.38 -2.79 -1.34
CA ARG A 9 7.25 -3.36 -0.31
C ARG A 9 7.01 -2.69 1.06
N ASP A 10 6.78 -3.52 2.06
CA ASP A 10 6.51 -3.22 3.45
C ASP A 10 5.11 -2.63 3.74
N PHE A 11 4.21 -2.58 2.75
CA PHE A 11 2.80 -2.20 2.91
C PHE A 11 1.89 -3.38 2.57
N ARG A 12 1.30 -4.00 3.59
CA ARG A 12 0.33 -5.08 3.45
C ARG A 12 -1.08 -4.51 3.35
N VAL A 13 -1.87 -5.03 2.41
CA VAL A 13 -3.28 -4.72 2.26
C VAL A 13 -4.11 -5.96 2.53
N GLU A 14 -5.18 -5.79 3.29
CA GLU A 14 -6.21 -6.80 3.52
C GLU A 14 -7.59 -6.17 3.28
N VAL A 15 -8.52 -6.94 2.72
CA VAL A 15 -9.91 -6.51 2.59
C VAL A 15 -10.67 -6.94 3.84
N ILE A 16 -11.15 -5.97 4.61
CA ILE A 16 -11.98 -6.21 5.81
C ILE A 16 -13.43 -5.78 5.57
N ASP A 17 -14.36 -6.38 6.30
CA ASP A 17 -15.74 -5.88 6.38
C ASP A 17 -15.84 -4.79 7.46
N ASN A 18 -16.30 -3.61 7.07
CA ASN A 18 -16.62 -2.53 7.99
C ASN A 18 -18.11 -2.20 7.86
N ALA A 19 -18.93 -2.79 8.73
CA ALA A 19 -20.39 -2.61 8.75
C ALA A 19 -21.08 -2.96 7.42
N GLY A 20 -20.67 -4.07 6.78
CA GLY A 20 -21.21 -4.54 5.50
C GLY A 20 -20.59 -3.86 4.28
N VAL A 21 -19.60 -2.97 4.48
CA VAL A 21 -18.87 -2.31 3.40
C VAL A 21 -17.45 -2.88 3.35
N PRO A 22 -17.00 -3.44 2.21
CA PRO A 22 -15.62 -3.89 2.06
C PRO A 22 -14.68 -2.68 2.00
N VAL A 23 -13.64 -2.68 2.84
CA VAL A 23 -12.62 -1.63 2.87
C VAL A 23 -11.23 -2.24 2.81
N GLU A 24 -10.32 -1.58 2.10
CA GLU A 24 -8.90 -1.94 2.08
C GLU A 24 -8.20 -1.37 3.31
N LEU A 25 -7.77 -2.24 4.21
CA LEU A 25 -6.94 -1.87 5.35
C LEU A 25 -5.46 -1.97 4.94
N ILE A 26 -4.78 -0.83 4.95
CA ILE A 26 -3.34 -0.73 4.67
C ILE A 26 -2.58 -0.76 5.99
N GLN A 27 -1.61 -1.67 6.11
CA GLN A 27 -0.77 -1.84 7.30
C GLN A 27 0.71 -1.80 6.93
N ASN A 28 1.54 -1.18 7.78
CA ASN A 28 2.99 -1.18 7.67
C ASN A 28 3.62 -1.08 9.07
N GLY A 29 4.90 -1.43 9.20
CA GLY A 29 5.67 -1.32 10.45
C GLY A 29 6.72 -0.21 10.42
N LEU A 30 6.57 0.77 9.54
CA LEU A 30 7.56 1.83 9.32
C LEU A 30 7.36 2.96 10.31
N SER A 31 8.45 3.61 10.71
CA SER A 31 8.41 4.88 11.43
C SER A 31 7.97 6.02 10.52
N ASP A 32 7.48 7.11 11.10
CA ASP A 32 7.13 8.33 10.38
C ASP A 32 8.30 8.85 9.53
N GLU A 33 9.52 8.82 10.07
CA GLU A 33 10.73 9.25 9.37
C GLU A 33 10.98 8.44 8.09
N GLU A 34 10.76 7.12 8.15
CA GLU A 34 10.88 6.22 7.00
C GLU A 34 9.78 6.46 5.97
N ILE A 35 8.53 6.67 6.41
CA ILE A 35 7.39 6.98 5.54
C ILE A 35 7.66 8.30 4.78
N TRP A 36 8.02 9.35 5.50
CA TRP A 36 8.31 10.65 4.89
C TRP A 36 9.58 10.63 4.04
N GLY A 37 10.59 9.83 4.42
CA GLY A 37 11.79 9.60 3.62
C GLY A 37 11.47 8.96 2.25
N ARG A 38 10.59 7.95 2.23
CA ARG A 38 10.10 7.33 0.99
C ARG A 38 9.34 8.33 0.11
N ALA A 39 8.45 9.13 0.70
CA ALA A 39 7.70 10.15 -0.04
C ALA A 39 8.62 11.20 -0.69
N ARG A 40 9.63 11.69 0.03
CA ARG A 40 10.58 12.70 -0.48
C ARG A 40 11.53 12.17 -1.56
N SER A 41 11.87 10.89 -1.51
CA SER A 41 12.80 10.28 -2.48
C SER A 41 12.16 9.96 -3.84
N GLY A 42 10.85 10.19 -4.00
CA GLY A 42 10.16 9.90 -5.26
C GLY A 42 9.97 8.40 -5.52
N ARG A 43 10.18 7.52 -4.53
CA ARG A 43 9.68 6.13 -4.55
C ARG A 43 8.16 6.14 -4.33
N GLN A 44 7.42 6.81 -5.22
CA GLN A 44 5.97 6.70 -5.30
C GLN A 44 5.65 5.30 -5.83
N ALA A 45 5.25 4.42 -4.94
CA ALA A 45 4.80 3.08 -5.30
C ALA A 45 3.29 2.90 -5.07
N LEU A 46 2.55 3.97 -4.68
CA LEU A 46 1.15 3.81 -4.26
C LEU A 46 0.27 3.21 -5.35
N TYR A 47 0.56 3.53 -6.60
CA TYR A 47 0.06 2.79 -7.76
C TYR A 47 1.16 2.86 -8.83
N GLU A 48 1.88 1.76 -9.09
CA GLU A 48 2.53 1.65 -10.40
C GLU A 48 1.38 1.57 -11.42
N GLU A 49 1.29 2.54 -12.33
CA GLU A 49 0.34 2.45 -13.43
C GLU A 49 0.63 1.14 -14.19
N PRO A 50 -0.38 0.29 -14.46
CA PRO A 50 -0.18 -0.90 -15.27
C PRO A 50 0.11 -0.45 -16.70
N GLY A 51 1.38 -0.26 -17.05
CA GLY A 51 1.77 0.00 -18.44
C GLY A 51 2.96 0.92 -18.72
N ARG A 52 3.84 1.23 -17.77
CA ARG A 52 5.12 1.89 -18.10
C ARG A 52 6.33 1.10 -17.65
N SER A 53 6.58 0.00 -18.35
CA SER A 53 7.93 -0.50 -18.56
C SER A 53 8.45 0.11 -19.87
N SER A 54 9.54 0.86 -19.80
CA SER A 54 10.38 1.19 -20.95
C SER A 54 11.83 0.92 -20.60
#